data_AF-A0AAE3ZBI3-F1
#
_entry.id   AF-A0AAE3ZBI3-F1
#
_cell.length_a   1.000
_cell.length_b   1.000
_cell.length_c   1.000
_cell.angle_alpha   90.00
_cell.angle_beta   90.00
_cell.angle_gamma   90.00
#
_symmetry.space_group_name_H-M   'P 1'
#
loop_
_entity.id
_entity.type
_entity.pdbx_description
1 polymer ?
#
loop_
_entity_poly.entity_id
_entity_poly.type
_entity_poly.pdbx_seq_one_letter_code
_entity_poly.pdbx_strand_id
1 'polypeptide(L)'
;MAFRCSLVDGTLIVDFDPIMHGWLRVSLPRYRGMVQSRIDEYREYDSLCEALGMPLPVTPLNSEILCTLRDNWCGLAGDDALDHWREADLMTRLREDADVALSTMPERGESLELHCAEEVESWFWVLLNLRIGYGVQHGVLGPDCPPVEQQVGEQADWSDPQTPARFTVWWLDNVAHALRKVSGQPLPEHSFY
;
A
#
# COMPACT_ATOMS: atom_id res chain seq x y z
N MET A 1 6.07 22.20 -1.65
CA MET A 1 6.02 21.09 -0.67
C MET A 1 4.88 20.18 -1.10
N ALA A 2 5.13 18.87 -1.25
CA ALA A 2 4.14 17.93 -1.76
C ALA A 2 3.14 17.42 -0.69
N PHE A 3 3.49 17.58 0.60
CA PHE A 3 2.60 17.34 1.73
C PHE A 3 3.13 18.04 3.00
N ARG A 4 2.31 18.14 4.05
CA ARG A 4 2.71 18.50 5.42
C ARG A 4 2.11 17.49 6.40
N CYS A 5 2.85 17.15 7.45
CA CYS A 5 2.40 16.22 8.48
C CYS A 5 2.71 16.83 9.85
N SER A 6 1.72 16.84 10.75
CA SER A 6 1.85 17.44 12.08
C SER A 6 1.01 16.70 13.11
N LEU A 7 1.35 16.85 14.39
CA LEU A 7 0.58 16.31 15.51
C LEU A 7 -0.05 17.47 16.28
N VAL A 8 -1.37 17.51 16.37
CA VAL A 8 -2.15 18.56 17.05
C VAL A 8 -3.08 17.88 18.04
N ASP A 9 -2.90 18.17 19.34
CA ASP A 9 -3.72 17.60 20.42
C ASP A 9 -3.88 16.07 20.37
N GLY A 10 -2.82 15.36 19.95
CA GLY A 10 -2.80 13.89 19.83
C GLY A 10 -3.43 13.35 18.55
N THR A 11 -3.99 14.20 17.69
CA THR A 11 -4.46 13.84 16.34
C THR A 11 -3.37 14.15 15.32
N LEU A 12 -3.10 13.20 14.43
CA LEU A 12 -2.15 13.38 13.34
C LEU A 12 -2.86 13.99 12.13
N ILE A 13 -2.39 15.16 11.70
CA ILE A 13 -2.96 15.94 10.60
C ILE A 13 -2.01 15.90 9.40
N VAL A 14 -2.54 15.50 8.24
CA VAL A 14 -1.80 15.43 6.97
C VAL A 14 -2.46 16.31 5.92
N ASP A 15 -1.71 17.29 5.42
CA ASP A 15 -2.13 18.09 4.27
C ASP A 15 -1.48 17.53 3.01
N PHE A 16 -2.29 17.16 2.03
CA PHE A 16 -1.81 16.77 0.70
C PHE A 16 -1.86 17.95 -0.27
N ASP A 17 -0.95 17.99 -1.24
CA ASP A 17 -1.16 18.81 -2.43
C ASP A 17 -2.47 18.37 -3.15
N PRO A 18 -3.28 19.30 -3.70
CA PRO A 18 -4.54 18.96 -4.35
C PRO A 18 -4.43 17.93 -5.47
N ILE A 19 -3.31 17.89 -6.19
CA ILE A 19 -3.06 16.91 -7.26
C ILE A 19 -2.93 15.52 -6.64
N MET A 20 -2.14 15.40 -5.56
CA MET A 20 -1.91 14.11 -4.89
C MET A 20 -3.14 13.64 -4.11
N HIS A 21 -3.91 14.56 -3.54
CA HIS A 21 -5.22 14.25 -2.95
C HIS A 21 -6.17 13.65 -3.99
N GLY A 22 -6.31 14.32 -5.14
CA GLY A 22 -7.14 13.83 -6.25
C GLY A 22 -6.67 12.47 -6.78
N TRP A 23 -5.35 12.27 -6.86
CA TRP A 23 -4.76 10.99 -7.24
C TRP A 23 -5.12 9.90 -6.22
N LEU A 24 -4.95 10.13 -4.91
CA LEU A 24 -5.29 9.16 -3.86
C LEU A 24 -6.78 8.76 -3.91
N ARG A 25 -7.68 9.73 -4.11
CA ARG A 25 -9.13 9.47 -4.22
C ARG A 25 -9.49 8.54 -5.37
N VAL A 26 -8.73 8.59 -6.46
CA VAL A 26 -8.94 7.71 -7.62
C VAL A 26 -8.24 6.37 -7.42
N SER A 27 -7.05 6.37 -6.82
CA SER A 27 -6.20 5.19 -6.67
C SER A 27 -6.66 4.26 -5.55
N LEU A 28 -7.07 4.78 -4.39
CA LEU A 28 -7.48 3.98 -3.22
C LEU A 28 -8.63 3.01 -3.53
N PRO A 29 -9.75 3.45 -4.17
CA PRO A 29 -10.83 2.52 -4.50
C PRO A 29 -10.41 1.45 -5.51
N ARG A 30 -9.51 1.78 -6.45
CA ARG A 30 -9.00 0.84 -7.45
C ARG A 30 -8.10 -0.21 -6.81
N TYR A 31 -7.21 0.21 -5.92
CA TYR A 31 -6.36 -0.67 -5.13
C TYR A 31 -7.21 -1.63 -4.27
N ARG A 32 -8.18 -1.07 -3.53
CA ARG A 32 -9.15 -1.83 -2.74
C ARG A 32 -9.95 -2.83 -3.58
N GLY A 33 -10.35 -2.43 -4.78
CA GLY A 33 -11.05 -3.28 -5.74
C GLY A 33 -10.18 -4.43 -6.23
N MET A 34 -8.91 -4.17 -6.58
CA MET A 34 -7.96 -5.20 -7.00
C MET A 34 -7.74 -6.27 -5.92
N VAL A 35 -7.52 -5.85 -4.66
CA VAL A 35 -7.35 -6.78 -3.53
C VAL A 35 -8.65 -7.57 -3.30
N GLN A 36 -9.81 -6.90 -3.32
CA GLN A 36 -11.09 -7.60 -3.17
C GLN A 36 -11.30 -8.66 -4.26
N SER A 37 -11.02 -8.33 -5.52
CA SER A 37 -11.19 -9.29 -6.62
C SER A 37 -10.39 -10.57 -6.39
N ARG A 38 -9.22 -10.48 -5.75
CA ARG A 38 -8.45 -11.67 -5.38
C ARG A 38 -9.12 -12.45 -4.23
N ILE A 39 -9.58 -11.77 -3.19
CA ILE A 39 -10.31 -12.41 -2.08
C ILE A 39 -11.59 -13.10 -2.58
N ASP A 40 -12.28 -12.52 -3.55
CA ASP A 40 -13.52 -13.09 -4.12
C ASP A 40 -13.29 -14.43 -4.84
N GLU A 41 -12.05 -14.78 -5.17
CA GLU A 41 -11.67 -16.09 -5.71
C GLU A 41 -11.52 -17.16 -4.61
N TYR A 42 -11.42 -16.78 -3.33
CA TYR A 42 -11.15 -17.72 -2.25
C TYR A 42 -12.38 -18.58 -1.92
N ARG A 43 -12.16 -19.86 -1.58
CA ARG A 43 -13.24 -20.81 -1.25
C ARG A 43 -12.87 -21.65 -0.03
N GLU A 44 -13.89 -22.13 0.67
CA GLU A 44 -13.76 -23.18 1.68
C GLU A 44 -13.88 -24.53 0.93
N TYR A 45 -12.79 -25.29 0.86
CA TYR A 45 -12.74 -26.53 0.05
C TYR A 45 -12.24 -27.77 0.81
N ASP A 46 -11.78 -27.62 2.05
CA ASP A 46 -11.43 -28.74 2.91
C ASP A 46 -11.97 -28.56 4.34
N SER A 47 -12.04 -29.66 5.08
CA SER A 47 -12.56 -29.68 6.45
C SER A 47 -11.75 -28.83 7.43
N LEU A 48 -10.49 -28.49 7.10
CA LEU A 48 -9.65 -27.63 7.92
C LEU A 48 -9.99 -26.15 7.67
N CYS A 49 -10.21 -25.75 6.44
CA CYS A 49 -10.70 -24.42 6.05
C CYS A 49 -12.08 -24.15 6.66
N GLU A 50 -12.98 -25.14 6.59
CA GLU A 50 -14.30 -25.07 7.24
C GLU A 50 -14.18 -24.95 8.77
N ALA A 51 -13.28 -25.72 9.39
CA ALA A 51 -13.07 -25.68 10.84
C ALA A 51 -12.44 -24.36 11.33
N LEU A 52 -11.61 -23.72 10.49
CA LEU A 52 -10.95 -22.46 10.79
C LEU A 52 -11.73 -21.23 10.30
N GLY A 53 -12.78 -21.41 9.50
CA GLY A 53 -13.57 -20.33 8.91
C GLY A 53 -12.74 -19.43 7.97
N MET A 54 -11.74 -20.00 7.30
CA MET A 54 -10.81 -19.24 6.47
C MET A 54 -10.79 -19.80 5.04
N PRO A 55 -11.33 -19.06 4.06
CA PRO A 55 -11.29 -19.47 2.67
C PRO A 55 -9.88 -19.27 2.09
N LEU A 56 -9.45 -20.20 1.24
CA LEU A 56 -8.13 -20.19 0.61
C LEU A 56 -8.23 -19.99 -0.91
N PRO A 57 -7.16 -19.52 -1.55
CA PRO A 57 -7.13 -19.38 -3.01
C PRO A 57 -7.31 -20.71 -3.73
N VAL A 58 -8.21 -20.75 -4.72
CA VAL A 58 -8.45 -21.93 -5.58
C VAL A 58 -7.77 -21.83 -6.94
N THR A 59 -7.31 -20.64 -7.29
CA THR A 59 -6.62 -20.30 -8.54
C THR A 59 -5.24 -19.74 -8.23
N PRO A 60 -4.22 -20.03 -9.06
CA PRO A 60 -2.92 -19.39 -8.93
C PRO A 60 -3.04 -17.87 -9.05
N LEU A 61 -2.23 -17.16 -8.26
CA LEU A 61 -2.11 -15.70 -8.36
C LEU A 61 -1.43 -15.32 -9.68
N ASN A 62 -2.14 -14.56 -10.53
CA ASN A 62 -1.69 -14.23 -11.89
C ASN A 62 -1.49 -12.73 -12.14
N SER A 63 -1.82 -11.87 -11.18
CA SER A 63 -1.58 -10.44 -11.24
C SER A 63 -0.14 -10.15 -10.82
N GLU A 64 0.65 -9.58 -11.70
CA GLU A 64 2.05 -9.19 -11.42
C GLU A 64 2.14 -8.30 -10.17
N ILE A 65 1.22 -7.34 -10.02
CA ILE A 65 1.17 -6.45 -8.86
C ILE A 65 0.93 -7.24 -7.55
N LEU A 66 -0.05 -8.14 -7.55
CA LEU A 66 -0.38 -8.92 -6.35
C LEU A 66 0.72 -9.95 -6.05
N CYS A 67 1.33 -10.54 -7.07
CA CYS A 67 2.50 -11.40 -6.91
C CYS A 67 3.64 -10.65 -6.23
N THR A 68 3.97 -9.45 -6.68
CA THR A 68 5.03 -8.64 -6.06
C THR A 68 4.69 -8.28 -4.61
N LEU A 69 3.44 -7.93 -4.32
CA LEU A 69 3.00 -7.67 -2.94
C LEU A 69 3.14 -8.93 -2.06
N ARG A 70 2.68 -10.08 -2.55
CA ARG A 70 2.79 -11.38 -1.86
C ARG A 70 4.26 -11.75 -1.65
N ASP A 71 5.09 -11.64 -2.67
CA ASP A 71 6.52 -11.98 -2.58
C ASP A 71 7.26 -11.04 -1.61
N ASN A 72 6.89 -9.75 -1.55
CA ASN A 72 7.48 -8.79 -0.63
C ASN A 72 7.16 -9.11 0.85
N TRP A 73 5.93 -9.52 1.17
CA TRP A 73 5.53 -9.71 2.58
C TRP A 73 5.63 -11.16 3.05
N CYS A 74 5.41 -12.12 2.16
CA CYS A 74 5.37 -13.54 2.47
C CYS A 74 6.65 -14.28 2.04
N GLY A 75 7.53 -13.62 1.27
CA GLY A 75 8.67 -14.25 0.61
C GLY A 75 8.26 -14.91 -0.72
N LEU A 76 9.26 -15.36 -1.48
CA LEU A 76 9.05 -16.07 -2.75
C LEU A 76 8.22 -17.34 -2.49
N ALA A 77 7.10 -17.47 -3.21
CA ALA A 77 6.23 -18.63 -3.09
C ALA A 77 6.97 -19.93 -3.45
N GLY A 78 6.82 -20.93 -2.59
CA GLY A 78 7.09 -22.34 -2.88
C GLY A 78 5.81 -23.10 -3.22
N ASP A 79 5.89 -24.42 -3.18
CA ASP A 79 4.76 -25.34 -3.43
C ASP A 79 4.07 -25.79 -2.12
N ASP A 80 4.22 -25.04 -1.02
CA ASP A 80 3.68 -25.44 0.29
C ASP A 80 2.28 -24.84 0.55
N ALA A 81 1.40 -25.61 1.18
CA ALA A 81 0.08 -25.17 1.62
C ALA A 81 0.16 -23.94 2.53
N LEU A 82 1.26 -23.78 3.29
CA LEU A 82 1.51 -22.61 4.12
C LEU A 82 1.53 -21.29 3.33
N ASP A 83 1.92 -21.32 2.06
CA ASP A 83 1.99 -20.12 1.24
C ASP A 83 0.60 -19.61 0.85
N HIS A 84 -0.37 -20.51 0.65
CA HIS A 84 -1.78 -20.13 0.44
C HIS A 84 -2.39 -19.48 1.69
N TRP A 85 -2.04 -19.96 2.89
CA TRP A 85 -2.46 -19.35 4.15
C TRP A 85 -1.90 -17.95 4.33
N ARG A 86 -0.60 -17.77 4.06
CA ARG A 86 0.07 -16.46 4.13
C ARG A 86 -0.50 -15.47 3.12
N GLU A 87 -0.79 -15.92 1.90
CA GLU A 87 -1.45 -15.08 0.91
C GLU A 87 -2.83 -14.64 1.40
N ALA A 88 -3.63 -15.56 1.93
CA ALA A 88 -4.98 -15.23 2.39
C ALA A 88 -4.98 -14.22 3.56
N ASP A 89 -4.07 -14.41 4.52
CA ASP A 89 -3.86 -13.47 5.63
C ASP A 89 -3.40 -12.09 5.13
N LEU A 90 -2.42 -12.06 4.22
CA LEU A 90 -1.95 -10.82 3.60
C LEU A 90 -3.10 -10.10 2.89
N MET A 91 -3.83 -10.76 2.00
CA MET A 91 -4.89 -10.10 1.22
C MET A 91 -5.99 -9.55 2.12
N THR A 92 -6.35 -10.29 3.18
CA THR A 92 -7.31 -9.82 4.20
C THR A 92 -6.80 -8.55 4.87
N ARG A 93 -5.55 -8.52 5.32
CA ARG A 93 -4.95 -7.34 5.93
C ARG A 93 -4.87 -6.14 4.97
N LEU A 94 -4.40 -6.36 3.75
CA LEU A 94 -4.36 -5.31 2.71
C LEU A 94 -5.74 -4.71 2.45
N ARG A 95 -6.79 -5.55 2.52
CA ARG A 95 -8.17 -5.16 2.31
C ARG A 95 -8.71 -4.33 3.47
N GLU A 96 -8.45 -4.74 4.71
CA GLU A 96 -8.86 -4.05 5.93
C GLU A 96 -8.19 -2.67 6.05
N ASP A 97 -6.87 -2.62 5.85
CA ASP A 97 -6.14 -1.35 5.87
C ASP A 97 -6.66 -0.38 4.80
N ALA A 98 -7.01 -0.90 3.60
CA ALA A 98 -7.63 -0.10 2.54
C ALA A 98 -9.04 0.40 2.92
N ASP A 99 -9.82 -0.36 3.68
CA ASP A 99 -11.12 0.11 4.17
C ASP A 99 -10.97 1.25 5.17
N VAL A 100 -10.02 1.13 6.11
CA VAL A 100 -9.73 2.20 7.07
C VAL A 100 -9.29 3.46 6.33
N ALA A 101 -8.34 3.35 5.39
CA ALA A 101 -7.86 4.48 4.61
C ALA A 101 -8.98 5.13 3.77
N LEU A 102 -9.87 4.34 3.16
CA LEU A 102 -11.02 4.86 2.43
C LEU A 102 -12.04 5.56 3.33
N SER A 103 -12.30 5.01 4.52
CA SER A 103 -13.28 5.56 5.46
C SER A 103 -12.83 6.89 6.08
N THR A 104 -11.52 7.11 6.17
CA THR A 104 -10.90 8.31 6.75
C THR A 104 -10.45 9.33 5.70
N MET A 105 -10.38 8.95 4.42
CA MET A 105 -9.98 9.85 3.34
C MET A 105 -10.97 11.02 3.17
N PRO A 106 -10.51 12.29 3.28
CA PRO A 106 -11.37 13.45 3.12
C PRO A 106 -12.07 13.50 1.76
N GLU A 107 -13.33 13.96 1.76
CA GLU A 107 -14.14 14.06 0.54
C GLU A 107 -13.55 15.03 -0.48
N ARG A 108 -12.98 16.14 -0.01
CA ARG A 108 -12.41 17.22 -0.81
C ARG A 108 -11.02 17.52 -0.24
N GLY A 109 -10.32 18.52 -0.79
CA GLY A 109 -8.93 18.82 -0.43
C GLY A 109 -8.70 19.31 1.01
N GLU A 110 -9.55 18.91 1.96
CA GLU A 110 -9.31 19.04 3.39
C GLU A 110 -8.14 18.16 3.85
N SER A 111 -7.63 18.48 5.05
CA SER A 111 -6.60 17.70 5.71
C SER A 111 -7.14 16.32 6.11
N LEU A 112 -6.29 15.30 5.98
CA LEU A 112 -6.54 13.98 6.56
C LEU A 112 -6.27 14.06 8.07
N GLU A 113 -7.23 13.65 8.88
CA GLU A 113 -7.12 13.59 10.34
C GLU A 113 -7.12 12.13 10.78
N LEU A 114 -6.06 11.72 11.48
CA LEU A 114 -5.91 10.38 12.06
C LEU A 114 -5.92 10.50 13.58
N HIS A 115 -6.96 9.97 14.20
CA HIS A 115 -7.29 10.12 15.62
C HIS A 115 -6.74 8.99 16.48
N CYS A 116 -6.42 7.83 15.90
CA CYS A 116 -5.92 6.68 16.66
C CYS A 116 -4.74 5.98 15.99
N ALA A 117 -4.09 5.10 16.76
CA ALA A 117 -2.90 4.39 16.31
C ALA A 117 -3.18 3.45 15.12
N GLU A 118 -4.36 2.84 15.08
CA GLU A 118 -4.82 1.93 14.02
C GLU A 118 -4.96 2.67 12.69
N GLU A 119 -5.59 3.84 12.67
CA GLU A 119 -5.71 4.65 11.46
C GLU A 119 -4.34 5.04 10.89
N VAL A 120 -3.41 5.44 11.75
CA VAL A 120 -2.02 5.72 11.36
C VAL A 120 -1.34 4.49 10.77
N GLU A 121 -1.53 3.33 11.40
CA GLU A 121 -0.96 2.07 10.93
C GLU A 121 -1.53 1.65 9.57
N SER A 122 -2.84 1.69 9.39
CA SER A 122 -3.49 1.35 8.13
C SER A 122 -3.08 2.28 7.00
N TRP A 123 -3.00 3.59 7.26
CA TRP A 123 -2.49 4.54 6.25
C TRP A 123 -1.04 4.29 5.89
N PHE A 124 -0.17 4.00 6.86
CA PHE A 124 1.21 3.63 6.58
C PHE A 124 1.29 2.42 5.65
N TRP A 125 0.57 1.35 5.97
CA TRP A 125 0.58 0.12 5.17
C TRP A 125 -0.01 0.33 3.78
N VAL A 126 -1.14 1.02 3.67
CA VAL A 126 -1.77 1.32 2.38
C VAL A 126 -0.84 2.12 1.47
N LEU A 127 -0.16 3.13 1.99
CA LEU A 127 0.75 3.96 1.20
C LEU A 127 1.96 3.16 0.70
N LEU A 128 2.55 2.30 1.53
CA LEU A 128 3.63 1.41 1.10
C LEU A 128 3.18 0.39 0.05
N ASN A 129 2.01 -0.21 0.22
CA ASN A 129 1.50 -1.20 -0.73
C ASN A 129 1.04 -0.56 -2.05
N LEU A 130 0.44 0.63 -1.99
CA LEU A 130 0.18 1.44 -3.18
C LEU A 130 1.47 1.82 -3.91
N ARG A 131 2.54 2.15 -3.17
CA ARG A 131 3.84 2.46 -3.75
C ARG A 131 4.37 1.28 -4.55
N ILE A 132 4.37 0.08 -3.97
CA ILE A 132 4.81 -1.15 -4.64
C ILE A 132 3.95 -1.40 -5.88
N GLY A 133 2.63 -1.45 -5.73
CA GLY A 133 1.74 -1.79 -6.84
C GLY A 133 1.78 -0.78 -7.98
N TYR A 134 1.81 0.51 -7.67
CA TYR A 134 1.94 1.57 -8.66
C TYR A 134 3.32 1.56 -9.32
N GLY A 135 4.39 1.35 -8.54
CA GLY A 135 5.74 1.29 -9.06
C GLY A 135 5.97 0.13 -10.04
N VAL A 136 5.45 -1.06 -9.71
CA VAL A 136 5.45 -2.24 -10.60
C VAL A 136 4.66 -1.95 -11.87
N GLN A 137 3.43 -1.45 -11.75
CA GLN A 137 2.56 -1.15 -12.89
C GLN A 137 3.21 -0.19 -13.89
N HIS A 138 4.03 0.75 -13.41
CA HIS A 138 4.69 1.77 -14.23
C HIS A 138 6.15 1.43 -14.56
N GLY A 139 6.67 0.27 -14.14
CA GLY A 139 8.05 -0.16 -14.41
C GLY A 139 9.11 0.73 -13.77
N VAL A 140 8.80 1.35 -12.63
CA VAL A 140 9.72 2.22 -11.88
C VAL A 140 10.17 1.61 -10.55
N LEU A 141 9.59 0.47 -10.16
CA LEU A 141 10.12 -0.41 -9.11
C LEU A 141 10.33 -1.80 -9.70
N GLY A 142 11.47 -2.42 -9.36
CA GLY A 142 11.87 -3.73 -9.87
C GLY A 142 13.37 -3.97 -9.67
N PRO A 143 13.84 -5.21 -9.90
CA PRO A 143 15.25 -5.58 -9.69
C PRO A 143 16.23 -4.80 -10.58
N ASP A 144 15.79 -4.40 -11.77
CA ASP A 144 16.60 -3.65 -12.74
C ASP A 144 16.35 -2.13 -12.68
N CYS A 145 15.49 -1.67 -11.77
CA CYS A 145 15.18 -0.25 -11.63
C CYS A 145 16.21 0.44 -10.72
N PRO A 146 16.78 1.59 -11.12
CA PRO A 146 17.60 2.40 -10.24
C PRO A 146 16.81 2.92 -9.02
N PRO A 147 17.48 3.24 -7.90
CA PRO A 147 16.83 3.75 -6.70
C PRO A 147 16.06 5.05 -6.99
N VAL A 148 14.81 5.11 -6.55
CA VAL A 148 13.89 6.22 -6.85
C VAL A 148 14.44 7.54 -6.32
N GLU A 149 15.12 7.55 -5.18
CA GLU A 149 15.67 8.74 -4.52
C GLU A 149 16.75 9.44 -5.35
N GLN A 150 17.38 8.73 -6.28
CA GLN A 150 18.38 9.29 -7.19
C GLN A 150 17.75 9.97 -8.41
N GLN A 151 16.42 9.88 -8.56
CA GLN A 151 15.69 10.26 -9.77
C GLN A 151 14.59 11.30 -9.52
N VAL A 152 14.40 11.75 -8.27
CA VAL A 152 13.41 12.76 -7.90
C VAL A 152 14.10 13.88 -7.11
N GLY A 153 13.78 15.16 -7.40
CA GLY A 153 14.38 16.32 -6.74
C GLY A 153 14.61 17.50 -7.68
N GLU A 154 15.47 18.44 -7.29
CA GLU A 154 15.82 19.63 -8.11
C GLU A 154 16.45 19.27 -9.46
N GLN A 155 16.99 18.06 -9.59
CA GLN A 155 17.62 17.53 -10.80
C GLN A 155 16.69 16.62 -11.63
N ALA A 156 15.41 16.50 -11.26
CA ALA A 156 14.47 15.65 -11.98
C ALA A 156 14.21 16.17 -13.40
N ASP A 157 14.39 15.30 -14.39
CA ASP A 157 14.05 15.60 -15.78
C ASP A 157 12.55 15.40 -16.02
N TRP A 158 11.79 16.49 -15.99
CA TRP A 158 10.34 16.47 -16.25
C TRP A 158 9.98 16.23 -17.72
N SER A 159 10.95 16.18 -18.62
CA SER A 159 10.73 15.75 -20.00
C SER A 159 10.73 14.21 -20.15
N ASP A 160 11.29 13.47 -19.19
CA ASP A 160 11.19 12.02 -19.12
C ASP A 160 9.75 11.61 -18.76
N PRO A 161 9.07 10.80 -19.60
CA PRO A 161 7.69 10.36 -19.35
C PRO A 161 7.52 9.52 -18.08
N GLN A 162 8.59 8.94 -17.52
CA GLN A 162 8.53 8.17 -16.28
C GLN A 162 8.68 9.01 -15.00
N THR A 163 9.15 10.27 -15.10
CA THR A 163 9.37 11.14 -13.94
C THR A 163 8.12 11.33 -13.08
N PRO A 164 6.90 11.51 -13.62
CA PRO A 164 5.69 11.57 -12.80
C PRO A 164 5.43 10.29 -11.98
N ALA A 165 5.72 9.13 -12.55
CA ALA A 165 5.55 7.85 -11.86
C ALA A 165 6.56 7.69 -10.73
N ARG A 166 7.85 8.01 -10.99
CA ARG A 166 8.91 8.01 -9.98
C ARG A 166 8.61 8.99 -8.85
N PHE A 167 8.15 10.20 -9.17
CA PHE A 167 7.72 11.18 -8.18
C PHE A 167 6.61 10.64 -7.29
N THR A 168 5.60 9.99 -7.86
CA THR A 168 4.47 9.40 -7.11
C THR A 168 4.95 8.31 -6.16
N VAL A 169 5.82 7.40 -6.64
CA VAL A 169 6.42 6.34 -5.82
C VAL A 169 7.25 6.92 -4.67
N TRP A 170 8.08 7.93 -4.94
CA TRP A 170 8.84 8.65 -3.92
C TRP A 170 7.91 9.33 -2.90
N TRP A 171 6.86 10.00 -3.38
CA TRP A 171 5.94 10.74 -2.53
C TRP A 171 5.20 9.81 -1.56
N LEU A 172 4.70 8.67 -2.04
CA LEU A 172 4.03 7.67 -1.19
C LEU A 172 4.94 7.18 -0.06
N ASP A 173 6.20 6.91 -0.37
CA ASP A 173 7.21 6.51 0.61
C ASP A 173 7.43 7.58 1.68
N ASN A 174 7.62 8.84 1.25
CA ASN A 174 7.89 9.95 2.16
C ASN A 174 6.69 10.26 3.06
N VAL A 175 5.46 10.16 2.55
CA VAL A 175 4.26 10.32 3.38
C VAL A 175 4.20 9.20 4.41
N ALA A 176 4.33 7.93 4.01
CA ALA A 176 4.27 6.79 4.92
C ALA A 176 5.29 6.93 6.07
N HIS A 177 6.54 7.21 5.74
CA HIS A 177 7.59 7.42 6.75
C HIS A 177 7.34 8.64 7.64
N ALA A 178 6.76 9.72 7.10
CA ALA A 178 6.37 10.87 7.89
C ALA A 178 5.25 10.55 8.89
N LEU A 179 4.26 9.73 8.52
CA LEU A 179 3.20 9.29 9.44
C LEU A 179 3.77 8.58 10.66
N ARG A 180 4.67 7.61 10.46
CA ARG A 180 5.32 6.88 11.55
C ARG A 180 6.21 7.79 12.40
N LYS A 181 7.01 8.64 11.75
CA LYS A 181 7.90 9.58 12.44
C LYS A 181 7.14 10.56 13.34
N VAL A 182 6.03 11.12 12.85
CA VAL A 182 5.24 12.13 13.57
C VAL A 182 4.37 11.49 14.65
N SER A 183 3.81 10.30 14.40
CA SER A 183 3.03 9.56 15.40
C SER A 183 3.90 8.92 16.50
N GLY A 184 5.21 8.77 16.27
CA GLY A 184 6.12 8.10 17.20
C GLY A 184 5.98 6.56 17.21
N GLN A 185 5.26 5.98 16.25
CA GLN A 185 5.15 4.54 16.10
C GLN A 185 6.42 3.95 15.45
N PRO A 186 6.89 2.77 15.90
CA PRO A 186 8.08 2.14 15.33
C PRO A 186 7.87 1.72 13.86
N LEU A 187 8.96 1.65 13.10
CA LEU A 187 8.94 1.00 11.77
C LEU A 187 8.83 -0.53 11.95
N PRO A 188 8.13 -1.24 11.06
CA PRO A 188 8.11 -2.70 11.08
C PRO A 188 9.51 -3.29 10.87
N GLU A 189 9.81 -4.41 11.52
CA GLU A 189 11.13 -5.08 11.43
C GLU A 189 11.38 -5.76 10.07
N HIS A 190 10.39 -5.84 9.19
CA HIS A 190 10.46 -6.48 7.87
C HIS A 190 9.79 -5.62 6.79
N SER A 191 10.57 -5.12 5.83
CA SER A 191 10.15 -4.70 4.48
C SER A 191 11.36 -4.87 3.55
N PHE A 192 11.18 -5.47 2.36
CA PHE A 192 12.27 -5.57 1.36
C PHE A 192 12.33 -4.35 0.42
N TYR A 193 11.36 -3.44 0.54
CA TYR A 193 11.20 -2.22 -0.27
C TYR A 193 10.94 -0.97 0.55
#